data_AF-A0A9N8DY19-F1
#
_entry.id   AF-A0A9N8DY19-F1
#
_cell.length_a   1.000
_cell.length_b   1.000
_cell.length_c   1.000
_cell.angle_alpha   90.00
_cell.angle_beta   90.00
_cell.angle_gamma   90.00
#
_symmetry.space_group_name_H-M   'P 1'
#
loop_
_entity.id
_entity.type
_entity.pdbx_description
1 polymer ?
#
loop_
_entity_poly.entity_id
_entity_poly.type
_entity_poly.pdbx_seq_one_letter_code
_entity_poly.pdbx_strand_id
1 'polypeptide(L)'
;MPSHHLVLPWLRRSTIPRTTRATRSFSASRSTLLRAAQASCLQGQPTVSKLQPKSPYQSFPSTFGGYHSIIRRGLVTDTSDKDNHENDDTPKPQIVLQKLGDFPYGSREYKLVLQRQDSTHPVATLRAHRNMIFGAQLLGEIVAEKKKSLSEVCLPLLDVALEDASKEAEQPQAMATLHGLCDWVAAQCHDDDDNDDEAVSSSSDNKNASEILHQLKIQSNDELLAYHAVRAIATGIPRPGHSVVGQGTFRDGQAAWEALANEFIDKKLADEVELYKTRGATVVAIEHLADTKPDYLKSAGGAMARLFFL
;
A
#
# COMPACT_ATOMS: atom_id res chain seq x y z
N MET A 1 -17.21 -70.93 18.21
CA MET A 1 -17.20 -70.93 19.68
C MET A 1 -16.62 -69.60 20.14
N PRO A 2 -17.46 -68.62 20.49
CA PRO A 2 -17.03 -67.24 20.74
C PRO A 2 -16.69 -67.03 22.21
N SER A 3 -15.62 -66.29 22.47
CA SER A 3 -15.18 -65.95 23.83
C SER A 3 -14.95 -64.45 23.96
N HIS A 4 -15.87 -63.85 24.73
CA HIS A 4 -15.67 -62.78 25.72
C HIS A 4 -15.15 -61.39 25.29
N HIS A 5 -16.10 -60.47 25.25
CA HIS A 5 -16.12 -59.16 25.93
C HIS A 5 -14.90 -58.75 26.76
N LEU A 6 -14.47 -57.50 26.59
CA LEU A 6 -14.26 -56.57 27.71
C LEU A 6 -14.44 -55.11 27.24
N VAL A 7 -15.51 -54.50 27.75
CA VAL A 7 -15.80 -53.07 27.74
C VAL A 7 -15.30 -52.52 29.08
N LEU A 8 -14.54 -51.42 29.09
CA LEU A 8 -14.36 -50.61 30.29
C LEU A 8 -14.52 -49.11 29.98
N PRO A 9 -15.39 -48.40 30.73
CA PRO A 9 -15.60 -46.97 30.62
C PRO A 9 -14.86 -46.21 31.73
N TRP A 10 -14.24 -45.08 31.42
CA TRP A 10 -13.80 -44.12 32.45
C TRP A 10 -14.17 -42.69 32.04
N LEU A 11 -15.35 -42.27 32.51
CA LEU A 11 -15.71 -40.87 32.72
C LEU A 11 -14.91 -40.35 33.92
N ARG A 12 -14.04 -39.36 33.74
CA ARG A 12 -13.64 -38.46 34.82
C ARG A 12 -14.44 -37.17 34.70
N ARG A 13 -15.45 -37.05 35.56
CA ARG A 13 -16.10 -35.78 35.91
C ARG A 13 -15.11 -34.96 36.73
N SER A 14 -14.59 -33.87 36.17
CA SER A 14 -13.95 -32.81 36.93
C SER A 14 -15.04 -31.87 37.48
N THR A 15 -15.16 -31.91 38.80
CA THR A 15 -15.96 -30.99 39.62
C THR A 15 -15.48 -29.55 39.45
N ILE A 16 -16.43 -28.68 39.10
CA ILE A 16 -16.30 -27.22 39.02
C ILE A 16 -16.28 -26.65 40.45
N PRO A 17 -15.26 -25.88 40.87
CA PRO A 17 -15.38 -25.08 42.08
C PRO A 17 -16.18 -23.80 41.79
N ARG A 18 -17.32 -23.67 42.49
CA ARG A 18 -18.09 -22.42 42.66
C ARG A 18 -17.22 -21.43 43.42
N THR A 19 -16.71 -20.40 42.74
CA THR A 19 -16.16 -19.22 43.39
C THR A 19 -17.22 -18.14 43.53
N THR A 20 -17.20 -17.54 44.70
CA THR A 20 -18.14 -16.59 45.28
C THR A 20 -18.21 -15.26 44.55
N ARG A 21 -19.45 -14.81 44.34
CA ARG A 21 -19.86 -13.52 43.80
C ARG A 21 -19.45 -12.39 44.75
N ALA A 22 -18.39 -11.66 44.45
CA ALA A 22 -18.05 -10.40 45.10
C ALA A 22 -18.78 -9.25 44.39
N THR A 23 -19.76 -8.66 45.06
CA THR A 23 -20.41 -7.40 44.66
C THR A 23 -19.43 -6.25 44.81
N ARG A 24 -18.92 -5.72 43.70
CA ARG A 24 -18.26 -4.41 43.67
C ARG A 24 -19.27 -3.35 43.26
N SER A 25 -19.58 -2.47 44.21
CA SER A 25 -20.25 -1.19 44.00
C SER A 25 -19.29 -0.25 43.26
N PHE A 26 -19.55 0.03 41.99
CA PHE A 26 -18.92 1.15 41.30
C PHE A 26 -19.79 2.40 41.48
N SER A 27 -19.23 3.32 42.26
CA SER A 27 -19.66 4.71 42.40
C SER A 27 -19.61 5.39 41.03
N ALA A 28 -20.76 5.91 40.61
CA ALA A 28 -20.89 6.84 39.51
C ALA A 28 -20.38 8.22 39.95
N SER A 29 -19.34 8.73 39.29
CA SER A 29 -18.99 10.15 39.31
C SER A 29 -18.08 10.48 38.15
N ARG A 30 -18.67 10.94 37.05
CA ARG A 30 -18.24 12.09 36.24
C ARG A 30 -19.05 12.15 34.94
N SER A 31 -20.19 12.84 35.01
CA SER A 31 -20.86 13.44 33.87
C SER A 31 -20.77 14.96 34.00
N THR A 32 -19.86 15.61 33.28
CA THR A 32 -20.05 17.02 32.91
C THR A 32 -19.13 17.34 31.73
N LEU A 33 -19.67 18.06 30.74
CA LEU A 33 -19.04 18.61 29.53
C LEU A 33 -19.13 17.75 28.26
N LEU A 34 -20.33 17.69 27.68
CA LEU A 34 -20.56 17.88 26.22
C LEU A 34 -22.07 17.89 25.92
N ARG A 35 -22.72 18.99 26.28
CA ARG A 35 -24.03 19.40 25.74
C ARG A 35 -24.01 20.91 25.53
N ALA A 36 -23.57 21.33 24.35
CA ALA A 36 -23.84 22.66 23.80
C ALA A 36 -23.46 22.68 22.31
N ALA A 37 -24.33 22.12 21.46
CA ALA A 37 -24.46 22.47 20.04
C ALA A 37 -25.59 21.66 19.38
N GLN A 38 -26.83 21.86 19.83
CA GLN A 38 -28.03 21.50 19.07
C GLN A 38 -29.06 22.62 19.24
N ALA A 39 -29.01 23.60 18.35
CA ALA A 39 -30.13 24.48 18.04
C ALA A 39 -29.78 25.28 16.77
N SER A 40 -30.24 24.83 15.60
CA SER A 40 -30.84 25.67 14.54
C SER A 40 -31.01 24.87 13.24
N CYS A 41 -32.05 25.24 12.50
CA CYS A 41 -32.41 24.80 11.14
C CYS A 41 -33.21 23.49 11.01
N LEU A 42 -34.48 23.54 11.46
CA LEU A 42 -35.58 22.93 10.73
C LEU A 42 -36.34 24.05 10.00
N GLN A 43 -36.35 24.03 8.67
CA GLN A 43 -37.49 24.33 7.78
C GLN A 43 -37.02 24.45 6.32
N GLY A 44 -37.61 23.63 5.44
CA GLY A 44 -37.47 23.75 3.99
C GLY A 44 -37.20 22.42 3.28
N GLN A 45 -38.24 21.61 3.07
CA GLN A 45 -38.18 20.53 2.07
C GLN A 45 -38.65 21.06 0.72
N PRO A 46 -37.82 21.01 -0.34
CA PRO A 46 -38.30 21.06 -1.71
C PRO A 46 -38.66 19.64 -2.18
N THR A 47 -39.83 19.55 -2.82
CA THR A 47 -40.34 18.38 -3.52
C THR A 47 -39.41 17.96 -4.65
N VAL A 48 -38.92 16.72 -4.58
CA VAL A 48 -38.10 16.11 -5.63
C VAL A 48 -39.01 15.46 -6.68
N SER A 49 -39.09 16.08 -7.85
CA SER A 49 -39.70 15.52 -9.04
C SER A 49 -38.88 14.34 -9.56
N LYS A 50 -39.52 13.19 -9.74
CA LYS A 50 -38.95 11.98 -10.37
C LYS A 50 -38.48 12.29 -11.80
N LEU A 51 -37.16 12.35 -12.02
CA LEU A 51 -36.56 12.25 -13.35
C LEU A 51 -36.09 10.81 -13.57
N GLN A 52 -36.60 10.20 -14.64
CA GLN A 52 -36.17 8.88 -15.11
C GLN A 52 -34.73 8.96 -15.65
N PRO A 53 -33.86 7.96 -15.40
CA PRO A 53 -32.55 7.92 -16.00
C PRO A 53 -32.67 7.51 -17.48
N LYS A 54 -32.43 8.46 -18.39
CA LYS A 54 -32.11 8.14 -19.78
C LYS A 54 -30.65 7.68 -19.84
N SER A 55 -30.45 6.41 -20.19
CA SER A 55 -29.14 5.86 -20.56
C SER A 55 -28.66 6.46 -21.89
N PRO A 56 -27.43 7.01 -21.97
CA PRO A 56 -26.78 7.29 -23.23
C PRO A 56 -25.48 6.47 -23.31
N TYR A 57 -25.57 5.16 -23.48
CA TYR A 57 -24.46 4.42 -24.08
C TYR A 57 -24.57 4.56 -25.60
N GLN A 58 -24.09 5.70 -26.13
CA GLN A 58 -23.72 5.80 -27.53
C GLN A 58 -22.27 5.34 -27.66
N SER A 59 -22.09 4.21 -28.32
CA SER A 59 -20.79 3.73 -28.77
C SER A 59 -20.22 4.70 -29.82
N PHE A 60 -19.15 5.40 -29.47
CA PHE A 60 -18.40 6.22 -30.43
C PHE A 60 -17.31 5.38 -31.12
N PRO A 61 -17.05 5.62 -32.42
CA PRO A 61 -16.06 4.87 -33.19
C PRO A 61 -14.63 5.17 -32.70
N SER A 62 -13.84 4.10 -32.52
CA SER A 62 -12.49 4.07 -31.97
C SER A 62 -11.42 4.50 -32.98
N THR A 63 -11.55 5.68 -33.57
CA THR A 63 -10.52 6.28 -34.42
C THR A 63 -10.15 7.65 -33.86
N PHE A 64 -9.38 7.64 -32.77
CA PHE A 64 -8.75 8.85 -32.24
C PHE A 64 -7.24 8.66 -32.23
N GLY A 65 -6.57 9.41 -33.10
CA GLY A 65 -5.12 9.54 -33.11
C GLY A 65 -4.68 10.19 -31.80
N GLY A 66 -3.96 9.43 -30.97
CA GLY A 66 -3.33 9.97 -29.78
C GLY A 66 -2.27 10.99 -30.16
N TYR A 67 -2.29 12.16 -29.51
CA TYR A 67 -1.22 13.14 -29.63
C TYR A 67 0.01 12.58 -28.89
N HIS A 68 0.98 12.06 -29.65
CA HIS A 68 2.29 11.71 -29.12
C HIS A 68 3.16 12.96 -29.09
N SER A 69 3.34 13.56 -27.92
CA SER A 69 4.39 14.56 -27.74
C SER A 69 5.67 13.86 -27.31
N ILE A 70 6.68 13.86 -28.18
CA ILE A 70 8.01 13.36 -27.85
C ILE A 70 8.77 14.55 -27.25
N ILE A 71 8.88 14.57 -25.92
CA ILE A 71 9.73 15.54 -25.22
C ILE A 71 11.14 14.95 -25.19
N ARG A 72 11.97 15.33 -26.17
CA ARG A 72 13.39 14.96 -26.19
C ARG A 72 14.18 15.80 -25.18
N ARG A 73 14.01 15.53 -23.89
CA ARG A 73 15.04 15.89 -22.90
C ARG A 73 16.09 14.79 -22.93
N GLY A 74 17.22 15.05 -23.59
CA GLY A 74 18.33 14.11 -23.63
C GLY A 74 18.90 13.92 -22.24
N LEU A 75 18.50 12.86 -21.54
CA LEU A 75 19.18 12.42 -20.33
C LEU A 75 20.46 11.72 -20.78
N VAL A 76 21.55 12.47 -20.94
CA VAL A 76 22.87 11.90 -21.21
C VAL A 76 23.35 11.29 -19.91
N THR A 77 23.17 9.98 -19.73
CA THR A 77 23.82 9.27 -18.64
C THR A 77 25.27 9.05 -19.06
N ASP A 78 26.16 9.93 -18.61
CA ASP A 78 27.61 9.76 -18.73
C ASP A 78 28.03 8.51 -17.94
N THR A 79 28.01 7.37 -18.63
CA THR A 79 28.71 6.16 -18.17
C THR A 79 30.16 6.39 -18.54
N SER A 80 30.87 7.08 -17.65
CA SER A 80 32.29 7.40 -17.78
C SER A 80 33.15 6.16 -17.53
N ASP A 81 32.98 5.13 -18.36
CA ASP A 81 33.97 4.07 -18.48
C ASP A 81 35.14 4.64 -19.30
N LYS A 82 36.09 5.23 -18.56
CA LYS A 82 37.43 5.48 -19.05
C LYS A 82 38.10 4.12 -19.17
N ASP A 83 38.30 3.66 -20.40
CA ASP A 83 39.54 3.06 -20.88
C ASP A 83 39.27 2.18 -22.11
N ASN A 84 40.08 2.41 -23.15
CA ASN A 84 40.17 1.72 -24.46
C ASN A 84 39.30 2.31 -25.59
N HIS A 85 39.95 3.20 -26.34
CA HIS A 85 39.56 3.65 -27.69
C HIS A 85 39.61 2.48 -28.70
N GLU A 86 38.58 1.64 -28.72
CA GLU A 86 38.15 1.00 -29.96
C GLU A 86 37.06 1.88 -30.57
N ASN A 87 37.22 2.24 -31.85
CA ASN A 87 36.23 2.99 -32.62
C ASN A 87 35.02 2.08 -32.92
N ASP A 88 34.23 1.79 -31.89
CA ASP A 88 32.95 1.13 -32.07
C ASP A 88 31.93 2.17 -32.55
N ASP A 89 31.69 2.19 -33.86
CA ASP A 89 30.70 3.05 -34.53
C ASP A 89 29.24 2.61 -34.24
N THR A 90 29.01 1.70 -33.28
CA THR A 90 27.64 1.35 -32.88
C THR A 90 26.94 2.57 -32.26
N PRO A 91 25.73 2.92 -32.74
CA PRO A 91 25.01 4.06 -32.19
C PRO A 91 24.68 3.80 -30.73
N LYS A 92 25.14 4.71 -29.87
CA LYS A 92 24.88 4.63 -28.43
C LYS A 92 23.37 4.61 -28.17
N PRO A 93 22.87 3.71 -27.31
CA PRO A 93 21.45 3.63 -27.02
C PRO A 93 20.98 4.94 -26.37
N GLN A 94 19.84 5.46 -26.82
CA GLN A 94 19.30 6.73 -26.38
C GLN A 94 18.12 6.51 -25.43
N ILE A 95 18.11 7.19 -24.28
CA ILE A 95 16.96 7.21 -23.38
C ILE A 95 16.06 8.40 -23.77
N VAL A 96 14.79 8.13 -24.02
CA VAL A 96 13.79 9.11 -24.46
C VAL A 96 12.60 9.09 -23.51
N LEU A 97 12.15 10.27 -23.08
CA LEU A 97 10.92 10.45 -22.33
C LEU A 97 9.75 10.60 -23.31
N GLN A 98 8.72 9.77 -23.14
CA GLN A 98 7.48 9.83 -23.90
C GLN A 98 6.33 10.20 -22.98
N LYS A 99 5.56 11.21 -23.37
CA LYS A 99 4.29 11.54 -22.72
C LYS A 99 3.16 11.01 -23.61
N LEU A 100 2.34 10.12 -23.05
CA LEU A 100 1.18 9.53 -23.69
C LEU A 100 -0.09 10.04 -23.00
N GLY A 101 -1.12 10.40 -23.76
CA GLY A 101 -2.41 10.84 -23.21
C GLY A 101 -2.72 12.31 -23.49
N ASP A 102 -3.38 12.98 -22.52
CA ASP A 102 -4.28 14.14 -22.69
C ASP A 102 -5.62 13.78 -23.36
N PHE A 103 -6.10 12.56 -23.04
CA PHE A 103 -7.50 12.19 -23.23
C PHE A 103 -8.42 13.20 -22.50
N PRO A 104 -9.68 13.37 -22.92
CA PRO A 104 -10.59 14.42 -22.39
C PRO A 104 -10.79 14.40 -20.86
N TYR A 105 -10.35 13.34 -20.18
CA TYR A 105 -10.47 13.16 -18.73
C TYR A 105 -9.19 13.52 -17.94
N GLY A 106 -8.13 14.00 -18.58
CA GLY A 106 -6.91 14.46 -17.89
C GLY A 106 -5.97 13.36 -17.41
N SER A 107 -6.10 12.14 -17.94
CA SER A 107 -5.16 11.03 -17.69
C SER A 107 -3.95 11.10 -18.61
N ARG A 108 -2.76 10.90 -18.03
CA ARG A 108 -1.46 10.95 -18.70
C ARG A 108 -0.58 9.80 -18.21
N GLU A 109 0.23 9.26 -19.10
CA GLU A 109 1.24 8.25 -18.81
C GLU A 109 2.59 8.75 -19.33
N TYR A 110 3.56 8.83 -18.43
CA TYR A 110 4.94 9.19 -18.73
C TYR A 110 5.76 7.92 -18.77
N LYS A 111 6.46 7.69 -19.89
CA LYS A 111 7.31 6.53 -20.09
C LYS A 111 8.74 6.95 -20.35
N LEU A 112 9.67 6.30 -19.68
CA LEU A 112 11.06 6.33 -20.07
C LEU A 112 11.30 5.14 -21.00
N VAL A 113 11.81 5.38 -22.20
CA VAL A 113 11.99 4.35 -23.22
C VAL A 113 13.44 4.35 -23.67
N LEU A 114 14.06 3.17 -23.70
CA LEU A 114 15.35 2.95 -24.31
C LEU A 114 15.13 2.71 -25.80
N GLN A 115 15.64 3.62 -26.62
CA GLN A 115 15.61 3.53 -28.07
C GLN A 115 16.92 2.94 -28.58
N ARG A 116 16.81 1.77 -29.20
CA ARG A 116 17.85 1.12 -30.02
C ARG A 116 17.42 1.21 -31.49
N GLN A 117 18.34 0.97 -32.44
CA GLN A 117 18.10 1.18 -33.88
C GLN A 117 16.74 0.61 -34.35
N ASP A 118 16.38 -0.59 -33.89
CA ASP A 118 15.17 -1.29 -34.37
C ASP A 118 14.14 -1.59 -33.27
N SER A 119 14.37 -1.14 -32.02
CA SER A 119 13.50 -1.49 -30.89
C SER A 119 13.37 -0.39 -29.86
N THR A 120 12.18 -0.33 -29.27
CA THR A 120 11.85 0.55 -28.15
C THR A 120 11.47 -0.30 -26.95
N HIS A 121 12.22 -0.17 -25.87
CA HIS A 121 11.98 -0.91 -24.65
C HIS A 121 11.59 0.05 -23.52
N PRO A 122 10.41 -0.10 -22.90
CA PRO A 122 10.05 0.73 -21.76
C PRO A 122 10.95 0.38 -20.57
N VAL A 123 11.49 1.41 -19.92
CA VAL A 123 12.42 1.34 -18.79
C VAL A 123 11.74 1.71 -17.49
N ALA A 124 10.82 2.67 -17.53
CA ALA A 124 10.04 3.09 -16.37
C ALA A 124 8.74 3.74 -16.81
N THR A 125 7.75 3.73 -15.93
CA THR A 125 6.47 4.40 -16.13
C THR A 125 6.05 5.16 -14.89
N LEU A 126 5.34 6.26 -15.11
CA LEU A 126 4.65 7.04 -14.10
C LEU A 126 3.31 7.50 -14.68
N ARG A 127 2.26 7.57 -13.88
CA ARG A 127 0.93 8.01 -14.34
C ARG A 127 0.51 9.25 -13.58
N ALA A 128 -0.33 10.05 -14.25
CA ALA A 128 -1.03 11.15 -13.62
C ALA A 128 -2.48 11.18 -14.07
N HIS A 129 -3.36 11.62 -13.19
CA HIS A 129 -4.75 11.93 -13.49
C HIS A 129 -5.08 13.27 -12.83
N ARG A 130 -5.29 14.31 -13.64
CA ARG A 130 -5.36 15.71 -13.14
C ARG A 130 -4.10 16.06 -12.34
N ASN A 131 -4.23 16.68 -11.18
CA ASN A 131 -3.13 16.98 -10.27
C ASN A 131 -2.60 15.78 -9.45
N MET A 132 -3.10 14.55 -9.65
CA MET A 132 -2.68 13.38 -8.89
C MET A 132 -1.68 12.51 -9.65
N ILE A 133 -0.51 12.26 -9.06
CA ILE A 133 0.58 11.43 -9.60
C ILE A 133 0.63 10.09 -8.88
N PHE A 134 0.83 8.98 -9.60
CA PHE A 134 0.86 7.64 -9.02
C PHE A 134 1.49 6.59 -9.93
N GLY A 135 1.80 5.43 -9.38
CA GLY A 135 2.17 4.23 -10.13
C GLY A 135 3.55 4.33 -10.77
N ALA A 136 4.52 4.86 -10.04
CA ALA A 136 5.91 4.81 -10.44
C ALA A 136 6.39 3.35 -10.47
N GLN A 137 6.87 2.89 -11.61
CA GLN A 137 7.30 1.50 -11.79
C GLN A 137 8.51 1.40 -12.71
N LEU A 138 9.46 0.54 -12.37
CA LEU A 138 10.55 0.13 -13.25
C LEU A 138 10.07 -0.99 -14.18
N LEU A 139 10.33 -0.85 -15.47
CA LEU A 139 9.99 -1.82 -16.50
C LEU A 139 11.28 -2.34 -17.17
N GLY A 140 11.34 -3.63 -17.43
CA GLY A 140 12.41 -4.26 -18.20
C GLY A 140 13.63 -4.74 -17.40
N GLU A 141 14.31 -5.73 -17.98
CA GLU A 141 15.42 -6.46 -17.37
C GLU A 141 16.70 -5.61 -17.23
N ILE A 142 16.89 -4.61 -18.09
CA ILE A 142 18.09 -3.76 -18.12
C ILE A 142 18.28 -3.00 -16.80
N VAL A 143 17.18 -2.65 -16.13
CA VAL A 143 17.24 -1.99 -14.82
C VAL A 143 17.64 -2.98 -13.74
N ALA A 144 17.18 -4.24 -13.84
CA ALA A 144 17.50 -5.30 -12.91
C ALA A 144 19.00 -5.66 -12.92
N GLU A 145 19.63 -5.68 -14.11
CA GLU A 145 21.07 -5.95 -14.24
C GLU A 145 21.94 -4.93 -13.51
N LYS A 146 21.57 -3.64 -13.59
CA LYS A 146 22.36 -2.54 -13.02
C LYS A 146 21.99 -2.17 -11.58
N LYS A 147 21.00 -2.86 -10.99
CA LYS A 147 20.47 -2.59 -9.63
C LYS A 147 20.18 -1.10 -9.38
N LYS A 148 19.68 -0.39 -10.40
CA LYS A 148 19.30 1.02 -10.25
C LYS A 148 18.03 1.12 -9.41
N SER A 149 17.99 2.09 -8.52
CA SER A 149 16.81 2.32 -7.68
C SER A 149 15.69 2.99 -8.47
N LEU A 150 14.46 2.89 -7.97
CA LEU A 150 13.30 3.59 -8.54
C LEU A 150 13.53 5.10 -8.60
N SER A 151 14.15 5.68 -7.56
CA SER A 151 14.45 7.11 -7.48
C SER A 151 15.42 7.55 -8.57
N GLU A 152 16.49 6.80 -8.84
CA GLU A 152 17.46 7.16 -9.89
C GLU A 152 16.86 7.22 -11.30
N VAL A 153 15.92 6.32 -11.60
CA VAL A 153 15.37 6.17 -12.95
C VAL A 153 14.13 7.05 -13.16
N CYS A 154 13.25 7.17 -12.16
CA CYS A 154 11.95 7.83 -12.32
C CYS A 154 11.97 9.34 -12.07
N LEU A 155 13.06 9.91 -11.54
CA LEU A 155 13.18 11.35 -11.28
C LEU A 155 12.80 12.23 -12.50
N PRO A 156 13.30 11.98 -13.72
CA PRO A 156 12.91 12.79 -14.88
C PRO A 156 11.42 12.67 -15.24
N LEU A 157 10.80 11.50 -14.98
CA LEU A 157 9.36 11.32 -15.20
C LEU A 157 8.56 12.12 -14.18
N LEU A 158 8.98 12.09 -12.92
CA LEU A 158 8.35 12.83 -11.83
C LEU A 158 8.39 14.34 -12.08
N ASP A 159 9.52 14.86 -12.56
CA ASP A 159 9.66 16.30 -12.85
C ASP A 159 8.65 16.78 -13.89
N VAL A 160 8.52 16.03 -14.99
CA VAL A 160 7.59 16.36 -16.06
C VAL A 160 6.14 16.17 -15.60
N ALA A 161 5.87 15.14 -14.79
CA ALA A 161 4.54 14.91 -14.23
C ALA A 161 4.13 16.01 -13.24
N LEU A 162 5.04 16.52 -12.42
CA LEU A 162 4.80 17.62 -11.50
C LEU A 162 4.56 18.94 -12.25
N GLU A 163 5.37 19.24 -13.25
CA GLU A 163 5.15 20.40 -14.13
C GLU A 163 3.76 20.37 -14.77
N ASP A 164 3.33 19.20 -15.26
CA ASP A 164 2.00 19.00 -15.83
C ASP A 164 0.87 19.05 -14.79
N ALA A 165 1.07 18.46 -13.61
CA ALA A 165 0.08 18.40 -12.53
C ALA A 165 -0.14 19.76 -11.85
N SER A 166 0.85 20.67 -11.96
CA SER A 166 0.79 22.04 -11.42
C SER A 166 0.14 23.04 -12.40
N LYS A 167 -0.24 22.57 -13.59
CA LYS A 167 -0.99 23.40 -14.55
C LYS A 167 -2.31 23.83 -13.91
N GLU A 168 -2.80 25.00 -14.30
CA GLU A 168 -4.04 25.58 -13.76
C GLU A 168 -3.97 25.95 -12.27
N ALA A 169 -2.75 26.07 -11.71
CA ALA A 169 -2.52 26.40 -10.30
C ALA A 169 -3.12 25.39 -9.31
N GLU A 170 -3.34 24.15 -9.76
CA GLU A 170 -3.69 23.05 -8.86
C GLU A 170 -2.47 22.63 -8.03
N GLN A 171 -2.68 22.28 -6.76
CA GLN A 171 -1.63 21.72 -5.93
C GLN A 171 -1.41 20.24 -6.32
N PRO A 172 -0.19 19.84 -6.74
CA PRO A 172 0.09 18.44 -7.04
C PRO A 172 -0.06 17.55 -5.80
N GLN A 173 -0.64 16.37 -6.01
CA GLN A 173 -0.80 15.32 -5.01
C GLN A 173 -0.19 14.03 -5.55
N ALA A 174 0.17 13.10 -4.67
CA ALA A 174 0.58 11.76 -5.05
C ALA A 174 -0.10 10.68 -4.24
N MET A 175 -0.27 9.52 -4.88
CA MET A 175 -0.66 8.27 -4.27
C MET A 175 0.48 7.27 -4.50
N ALA A 176 1.24 6.99 -3.45
CA ALA A 176 2.36 6.06 -3.49
C ALA A 176 1.94 4.67 -3.03
N THR A 177 2.44 3.67 -3.74
CA THR A 177 2.34 2.27 -3.35
C THR A 177 3.25 1.96 -2.17
N LEU A 178 2.84 0.96 -1.39
CA LEU A 178 3.55 0.41 -0.23
C LEU A 178 3.92 -1.05 -0.49
N HIS A 179 4.42 -1.32 -1.70
CA HIS A 179 4.84 -2.67 -2.09
C HIS A 179 5.85 -3.25 -1.09
N GLY A 180 5.61 -4.51 -0.69
CA GLY A 180 6.44 -5.22 0.28
C GLY A 180 6.03 -5.02 1.74
N LEU A 181 5.02 -4.19 2.04
CA LEU A 181 4.51 -4.02 3.40
C LEU A 181 4.01 -5.34 3.99
N CYS A 182 3.25 -6.16 3.23
CA CYS A 182 2.79 -7.46 3.71
C CYS A 182 3.94 -8.41 4.01
N ASP A 183 4.95 -8.48 3.14
CA ASP A 183 6.10 -9.35 3.31
C ASP A 183 6.91 -8.94 4.56
N TRP A 184 7.10 -7.63 4.76
CA TRP A 184 7.78 -7.09 5.94
C TRP A 184 7.03 -7.39 7.24
N VAL A 185 5.70 -7.28 7.27
CA VAL A 185 4.89 -7.65 8.44
C VAL A 185 4.90 -9.16 8.67
N ALA A 186 4.72 -9.95 7.60
CA ALA A 186 4.66 -11.41 7.68
C ALA A 186 5.96 -12.01 8.21
N ALA A 187 7.11 -11.49 7.77
CA ALA A 187 8.43 -11.94 8.24
C ALA A 187 8.59 -11.83 9.76
N GLN A 188 7.88 -10.91 10.42
CA GLN A 188 7.95 -10.68 11.86
C GLN A 188 6.87 -11.44 12.65
N CYS A 189 5.89 -12.05 11.97
CA CYS A 189 4.88 -12.88 12.61
C CYS A 189 5.33 -14.34 12.81
N HIS A 190 6.45 -14.76 12.19
CA HIS A 190 6.89 -16.16 12.15
C HIS A 190 7.85 -16.57 13.26
N ASP A 191 8.38 -15.64 14.05
CA ASP A 191 9.48 -15.91 14.99
C ASP A 191 9.06 -16.70 16.26
N ASP A 192 7.79 -17.07 16.43
CA ASP A 192 7.26 -17.48 17.74
C ASP A 192 6.59 -18.86 17.83
N ASP A 193 6.21 -19.49 16.72
CA ASP A 193 5.41 -20.73 16.79
C ASP A 193 6.28 -22.01 17.02
N ASP A 194 7.62 -21.92 16.93
CA ASP A 194 8.51 -23.10 16.89
C ASP A 194 9.54 -23.24 18.05
N ASN A 195 9.62 -22.33 19.02
CA ASN A 195 10.70 -22.34 20.04
C ASN A 195 10.19 -22.37 21.49
N ASP A 196 9.67 -23.52 21.94
CA ASP A 196 9.40 -23.77 23.36
C ASP A 196 10.63 -24.28 24.15
N ASP A 197 11.78 -24.58 23.51
CA ASP A 197 12.88 -25.32 24.20
C ASP A 197 14.33 -24.78 24.10
N GLU A 198 14.64 -23.66 23.42
CA GLU A 198 15.99 -23.06 23.52
C GLU A 198 15.98 -21.55 23.77
N ALA A 199 16.16 -21.21 25.04
CA ALA A 199 16.47 -19.87 25.49
C ALA A 199 17.90 -19.46 25.05
N VAL A 200 18.02 -18.17 24.69
CA VAL A 200 19.26 -17.38 24.62
C VAL A 200 20.00 -17.38 23.28
N SER A 201 19.42 -16.71 22.29
CA SER A 201 20.20 -15.92 21.32
C SER A 201 19.70 -14.47 21.34
N SER A 202 20.35 -13.66 22.17
CA SER A 202 20.19 -12.20 22.24
C SER A 202 20.82 -11.52 21.02
N SER A 203 20.27 -11.73 19.82
CA SER A 203 20.71 -11.01 18.62
C SER A 203 20.04 -9.63 18.57
N SER A 204 20.67 -8.66 19.22
CA SER A 204 20.14 -7.32 19.50
C SER A 204 20.03 -6.35 18.30
N ASP A 205 20.07 -6.84 17.06
CA ASP A 205 20.27 -5.95 15.89
C ASP A 205 19.27 -6.18 14.75
N ASN A 206 18.06 -6.67 15.03
CA ASN A 206 17.00 -6.61 14.02
C ASN A 206 16.43 -5.18 13.94
N LYS A 207 17.22 -4.24 13.39
CA LYS A 207 16.82 -2.83 13.17
C LYS A 207 15.53 -2.69 12.34
N ASN A 208 15.14 -3.77 11.66
CA ASN A 208 13.95 -3.85 10.83
C ASN A 208 12.71 -4.36 11.57
N ALA A 209 12.84 -4.78 12.83
CA ALA A 209 11.70 -5.17 13.65
C ALA A 209 10.76 -3.99 13.89
N SER A 210 9.46 -4.30 13.92
CA SER A 210 8.36 -3.39 14.14
C SER A 210 8.07 -3.25 15.62
N GLU A 211 8.14 -2.02 16.12
CA GLU A 211 7.75 -1.71 17.49
C GLU A 211 6.24 -1.86 17.66
N ILE A 212 5.47 -1.48 16.63
CA ILE A 212 4.01 -1.52 16.63
C ILE A 212 3.51 -2.98 16.71
N LEU A 213 4.08 -3.87 15.90
CA LEU A 213 3.68 -5.27 15.89
C LEU A 213 4.00 -5.95 17.24
N HIS A 214 5.16 -5.63 17.82
CA HIS A 214 5.55 -6.13 19.14
C HIS A 214 4.60 -5.63 20.24
N GLN A 215 4.18 -4.37 20.20
CA GLN A 215 3.19 -3.81 21.12
C GLN A 215 1.85 -4.54 21.02
N LEU A 216 1.32 -4.70 19.80
CA LEU A 216 0.05 -5.40 19.55
C LEU A 216 0.05 -6.84 20.07
N LYS A 217 1.20 -7.51 20.07
CA LYS A 217 1.35 -8.88 20.55
C LYS A 217 1.29 -8.99 22.08
N ILE A 218 1.81 -8.00 22.81
CA ILE A 218 1.89 -8.02 24.27
C ILE A 218 0.58 -7.56 24.92
N GLN A 219 -0.22 -6.79 24.20
CA GLN A 219 -1.39 -6.12 24.76
C GLN A 219 -2.64 -7.01 24.91
N SER A 220 -3.69 -6.44 25.53
CA SER A 220 -4.89 -7.13 26.02
C SER A 220 -5.78 -7.75 24.92
N ASN A 221 -6.83 -8.49 25.32
CA ASN A 221 -7.71 -9.26 24.43
C ASN A 221 -8.25 -8.51 23.19
N ASP A 222 -8.56 -7.21 23.28
CA ASP A 222 -9.06 -6.43 22.13
C ASP A 222 -7.95 -6.16 21.10
N GLU A 223 -6.71 -6.03 21.57
CA GLU A 223 -5.53 -5.81 20.72
C GLU A 223 -5.05 -7.11 20.08
N LEU A 224 -5.33 -8.24 20.74
CA LEU A 224 -5.16 -9.57 20.16
C LEU A 224 -6.02 -9.73 18.87
N LEU A 225 -7.21 -9.12 18.82
CA LEU A 225 -8.04 -9.12 17.62
C LEU A 225 -7.39 -8.34 16.48
N ALA A 226 -6.82 -7.17 16.78
CA ALA A 226 -6.09 -6.35 15.81
C ALA A 226 -4.83 -7.07 15.33
N TYR A 227 -4.07 -7.69 16.23
CA TYR A 227 -2.90 -8.52 15.90
C TYR A 227 -3.25 -9.66 14.95
N HIS A 228 -4.28 -10.45 15.27
CA HIS A 228 -4.73 -11.52 14.38
C HIS A 228 -5.22 -11.00 13.03
N ALA A 229 -5.88 -9.84 12.99
CA ALA A 229 -6.28 -9.20 11.75
C ALA A 229 -5.09 -8.78 10.90
N VAL A 230 -4.10 -8.10 11.48
CA VAL A 230 -2.85 -7.71 10.83
C VAL A 230 -2.11 -8.93 10.28
N ARG A 231 -1.92 -9.98 11.10
CA ARG A 231 -1.31 -11.26 10.65
C ARG A 231 -2.06 -11.83 9.46
N ALA A 232 -3.39 -11.84 9.52
CA ALA A 232 -4.22 -12.38 8.44
C ALA A 232 -4.14 -11.56 7.15
N ILE A 233 -4.06 -10.23 7.25
CA ILE A 233 -3.85 -9.34 6.09
C ILE A 233 -2.48 -9.61 5.46
N ALA A 234 -1.41 -9.64 6.28
CA ALA A 234 -0.04 -9.80 5.80
C ALA A 234 0.22 -11.18 5.18
N THR A 235 -0.26 -12.25 5.83
CA THR A 235 0.03 -13.63 5.41
C THR A 235 -1.01 -14.21 4.45
N GLY A 236 -2.19 -13.58 4.35
CA GLY A 236 -3.34 -14.17 3.66
C GLY A 236 -3.97 -15.37 4.39
N ILE A 237 -3.48 -15.74 5.58
CA ILE A 237 -4.00 -16.86 6.38
C ILE A 237 -5.18 -16.36 7.24
N PRO A 238 -6.37 -17.00 7.17
CA PRO A 238 -7.52 -16.58 7.95
C PRO A 238 -7.27 -16.59 9.47
N ARG A 239 -7.93 -15.67 10.19
CA ARG A 239 -7.91 -15.62 11.66
C ARG A 239 -8.50 -16.90 12.27
N PRO A 240 -8.11 -17.26 13.51
CA PRO A 240 -8.80 -18.33 14.24
C PRO A 240 -10.32 -18.15 14.24
N GLY A 241 -11.06 -19.23 13.98
CA GLY A 241 -12.52 -19.22 13.88
C GLY A 241 -13.09 -18.63 12.58
N HIS A 242 -12.26 -18.24 11.61
CA HIS A 242 -12.68 -17.71 10.31
C HIS A 242 -12.16 -18.61 9.17
N SER A 243 -12.91 -18.70 8.07
CA SER A 243 -12.54 -19.52 6.90
C SER A 243 -11.82 -18.74 5.79
N VAL A 244 -11.94 -17.40 5.78
CA VAL A 244 -11.38 -16.53 4.73
C VAL A 244 -10.92 -15.18 5.31
N VAL A 245 -9.95 -14.55 4.66
CA VAL A 245 -9.58 -13.14 4.92
C VAL A 245 -10.59 -12.25 4.23
N GLY A 246 -11.63 -11.86 4.98
CA GLY A 246 -12.74 -11.04 4.47
C GLY A 246 -12.65 -9.57 4.86
N GLN A 247 -13.62 -8.78 4.39
CA GLN A 247 -13.72 -7.34 4.71
C GLN A 247 -13.69 -7.04 6.21
N GLY A 248 -14.27 -7.93 7.03
CA GLY A 248 -14.23 -7.80 8.49
C GLY A 248 -12.80 -7.82 9.04
N THR A 249 -11.92 -8.64 8.47
CA THR A 249 -10.50 -8.68 8.87
C THR A 249 -9.81 -7.34 8.58
N PHE A 250 -9.99 -6.78 7.39
CA PHE A 250 -9.42 -5.48 7.04
C PHE A 250 -9.95 -4.35 7.94
N ARG A 251 -11.26 -4.34 8.21
CA ARG A 251 -11.86 -3.35 9.12
C ARG A 251 -11.28 -3.44 10.53
N ASP A 252 -11.17 -4.66 11.07
CA ASP A 252 -10.71 -4.89 12.42
C ASP A 252 -9.19 -4.59 12.58
N GLY A 253 -8.41 -4.73 11.49
CA GLY A 253 -6.97 -4.44 11.45
C GLY A 253 -6.60 -3.02 11.02
N GLN A 254 -7.56 -2.20 10.56
CA GLN A 254 -7.30 -0.93 9.88
C GLN A 254 -6.34 -0.01 10.65
N ALA A 255 -6.65 0.31 11.91
CA ALA A 255 -5.85 1.25 12.70
C ALA A 255 -4.41 0.77 12.92
N ALA A 256 -4.24 -0.53 13.21
CA ALA A 256 -2.93 -1.15 13.35
C ALA A 256 -2.17 -1.20 12.03
N TRP A 257 -2.86 -1.48 10.91
CA TRP A 257 -2.27 -1.54 9.58
C TRP A 257 -1.77 -0.17 9.10
N GLU A 258 -2.55 0.89 9.35
CA GLU A 258 -2.13 2.27 9.07
C GLU A 258 -0.91 2.68 9.91
N ALA A 259 -0.86 2.27 11.17
CA ALA A 259 0.30 2.52 12.03
C ALA A 259 1.56 1.80 11.50
N LEU A 260 1.43 0.52 11.13
CA LEU A 260 2.51 -0.27 10.52
C LEU A 260 2.97 0.31 9.18
N ALA A 261 2.04 0.80 8.36
CA ALA A 261 2.37 1.47 7.10
C ALA A 261 3.21 2.75 7.32
N ASN A 262 2.90 3.54 8.36
CA ASN A 262 3.73 4.69 8.71
C ASN A 262 5.13 4.26 9.17
N GLU A 263 5.23 3.26 10.04
CA GLU A 263 6.53 2.72 10.48
C GLU A 263 7.37 2.20 9.29
N PHE A 264 6.73 1.52 8.34
CA PHE A 264 7.37 1.03 7.11
C PHE A 264 7.94 2.17 6.26
N ILE A 265 7.21 3.30 6.17
CA ILE A 265 7.67 4.52 5.50
C ILE A 265 8.82 5.17 6.27
N ASP A 266 8.75 5.23 7.60
CA ASP A 266 9.78 5.84 8.44
C ASP A 266 11.10 5.06 8.37
N LYS A 267 11.01 3.74 8.20
CA LYS A 267 12.15 2.86 7.92
C LYS A 267 12.65 2.94 6.46
N LYS A 268 12.06 3.80 5.62
CA LYS A 268 12.41 4.02 4.20
C LYS A 268 12.34 2.75 3.34
N LEU A 269 11.36 1.89 3.63
CA LEU A 269 11.16 0.64 2.89
C LEU A 269 10.19 0.81 1.70
N ALA A 270 9.53 1.97 1.58
CA ALA A 270 8.60 2.28 0.50
C ALA A 270 9.27 3.12 -0.61
N ASP A 271 9.79 2.45 -1.65
CA ASP A 271 10.55 3.07 -2.74
C ASP A 271 9.82 4.24 -3.41
N GLU A 272 8.52 4.11 -3.69
CA GLU A 272 7.74 5.16 -4.37
C GLU A 272 7.51 6.37 -3.46
N VAL A 273 7.33 6.16 -2.16
CA VAL A 273 7.25 7.25 -1.17
C VAL A 273 8.58 8.00 -1.11
N GLU A 274 9.70 7.29 -1.07
CA GLU A 274 11.03 7.90 -1.05
C GLU A 274 11.32 8.67 -2.35
N LEU A 275 10.91 8.15 -3.52
CA LEU A 275 10.95 8.87 -4.79
C LEU A 275 10.22 10.21 -4.68
N TYR A 276 8.98 10.25 -4.17
CA TYR A 276 8.23 11.51 -4.08
C TYR A 276 8.82 12.48 -3.04
N LYS A 277 9.32 11.97 -1.90
CA LYS A 277 10.02 12.80 -0.90
C LYS A 277 11.24 13.51 -1.47
N THR A 278 11.93 12.95 -2.48
CA THR A 278 13.06 13.64 -3.16
C THR A 278 12.66 14.96 -3.82
N ARG A 279 11.37 15.15 -4.09
CA ARG A 279 10.78 16.38 -4.65
C ARG A 279 9.93 17.15 -3.63
N GLY A 280 10.20 16.97 -2.34
CA GLY A 280 9.55 17.73 -1.27
C GLY A 280 8.15 17.25 -0.92
N ALA A 281 7.73 16.07 -1.39
CA ALA A 281 6.44 15.53 -1.01
C ALA A 281 6.41 15.19 0.49
N THR A 282 5.30 15.50 1.16
CA THR A 282 5.05 15.15 2.56
C THR A 282 3.90 14.16 2.63
N VAL A 283 4.06 13.08 3.40
CA VAL A 283 2.99 12.11 3.64
C VAL A 283 1.93 12.75 4.54
N VAL A 284 0.68 12.71 4.10
CA VAL A 284 -0.47 13.33 4.77
C VAL A 284 -1.36 12.29 5.43
N ALA A 285 -1.55 11.15 4.78
CA ALA A 285 -2.41 10.07 5.25
C ALA A 285 -2.01 8.72 4.67
N ILE A 286 -2.43 7.65 5.33
CA ILE A 286 -2.46 6.30 4.77
C ILE A 286 -3.91 5.99 4.38
N GLU A 287 -4.14 5.73 3.11
CA GLU A 287 -5.46 5.38 2.58
C GLU A 287 -5.60 3.86 2.61
N HIS A 288 -6.33 3.35 3.60
CA HIS A 288 -6.58 1.92 3.77
C HIS A 288 -7.53 1.37 2.69
N LEU A 289 -7.17 0.23 2.08
CA LEU A 289 -7.90 -0.39 0.96
C LEU A 289 -8.11 0.53 -0.26
N ALA A 290 -7.14 1.42 -0.55
CA ALA A 290 -7.16 2.30 -1.71
C ALA A 290 -7.06 1.56 -3.05
N ASP A 291 -6.32 0.44 -3.13
CA ASP A 291 -6.33 -0.46 -4.29
C ASP A 291 -6.68 -1.89 -3.85
N THR A 292 -7.77 -2.42 -4.39
CA THR A 292 -8.33 -3.74 -4.05
C THR A 292 -7.98 -4.82 -5.07
N LYS A 293 -7.07 -4.54 -6.03
CA LYS A 293 -6.59 -5.56 -6.95
C LYS A 293 -5.90 -6.70 -6.19
N PRO A 294 -6.12 -7.96 -6.59
CA PRO A 294 -5.57 -9.12 -5.87
C PRO A 294 -4.05 -9.07 -5.69
N ASP A 295 -3.32 -8.62 -6.69
CA ASP A 295 -1.85 -8.55 -6.63
C ASP A 295 -1.36 -7.50 -5.63
N TYR A 296 -2.08 -6.37 -5.53
CA TYR A 296 -1.75 -5.30 -4.59
C TYR A 296 -2.17 -5.62 -3.16
N LEU A 297 -3.32 -6.29 -2.99
CA LEU A 297 -3.73 -6.81 -1.67
C LEU A 297 -2.68 -7.77 -1.09
N LYS A 298 -2.09 -8.64 -1.92
CA LYS A 298 -1.02 -9.55 -1.48
C LYS A 298 0.24 -8.81 -1.04
N SER A 299 0.61 -7.73 -1.73
CA SER A 299 1.87 -7.03 -1.49
C SER A 299 1.80 -5.99 -0.38
N ALA A 300 0.66 -5.30 -0.25
CA ALA A 300 0.52 -4.11 0.61
C ALA A 300 -0.78 -4.07 1.44
N GLY A 301 -1.61 -5.12 1.39
CA GLY A 301 -2.90 -5.13 2.08
C GLY A 301 -3.87 -4.06 1.57
N GLY A 302 -3.64 -3.54 0.37
CA GLY A 302 -4.43 -2.47 -0.24
C GLY A 302 -4.13 -1.07 0.29
N ALA A 303 -3.18 -0.90 1.20
CA ALA A 303 -2.82 0.41 1.73
C ALA A 303 -1.99 1.22 0.72
N MET A 304 -2.24 2.52 0.63
CA MET A 304 -1.44 3.46 -0.16
C MET A 304 -1.13 4.70 0.69
N ALA A 305 0.03 5.32 0.47
CA ALA A 305 0.36 6.58 1.10
C ALA A 305 -0.11 7.74 0.23
N ARG A 306 -0.80 8.71 0.84
CA ARG A 306 -1.19 9.96 0.20
C ARG A 306 -0.22 11.06 0.56
N LEU A 307 0.28 11.77 -0.44
CA LEU A 307 1.28 12.82 -0.28
C LEU A 307 0.87 14.12 -0.96
N PHE A 308 1.30 15.25 -0.43
CA PHE A 308 1.22 16.56 -1.09
C PHE A 308 2.60 17.11 -1.37
N PHE A 309 2.73 17.79 -2.52
CA PHE A 309 3.90 18.60 -2.84
C PHE A 309 3.63 20.03 -2.35
N LEU A 310 4.53 20.55 -1.52
CA LEU A 310 4.43 21.86 -0.87
C LEU A 310 5.31 22.90 -1.56
#